data_AF-J9GQP8-F1
#
_entry.id   AF-J9GQP8-F1
#
_cell.length_a   1.000
_cell.length_b   1.000
_cell.length_c   1.000
_cell.angle_alpha   90.00
_cell.angle_beta   90.00
_cell.angle_gamma   90.00
#
_symmetry.space_group_name_H-M   'P 1'
#
loop_
_entity.id
_entity.type
_entity.pdbx_description
1 polymer ?
#
loop_
_entity_poly.entity_id
_entity_poly.type
_entity_poly.pdbx_seq_one_letter_code
_entity_poly.pdbx_strand_id
1 'polypeptide(L)'
;MIGPLADDFCQTVASFSENTTTKKEKNQSEIIYNNKREMPLLEKLFGFDARTMTVRTELVAGLTTFMTMCYILAVNPAILSTTGMDRGALFTATALASAIATILLAVMAKLPFAQAPSMGLNAFFAFTLCQAMGYSWRQALAIMLIEGLVFTLITFLNVRDRILDAIPTNLRYAVSAGIGMFIAFI
;
A
#
# COMPACT_ATOMS: atom_id res chain seq x y z
N MET A 1 33.01 -1.63 -3.01
CA MET A 1 33.05 -1.38 -1.55
C MET A 1 31.68 -0.94 -1.01
N ILE A 2 30.57 -1.55 -1.48
CA ILE A 2 29.18 -1.24 -1.05
C ILE A 2 28.29 -2.51 -1.04
N GLY A 3 28.68 -3.57 -1.76
CA GLY A 3 28.03 -4.89 -1.69
C GLY A 3 27.81 -5.45 -0.27
N PRO A 4 28.78 -5.35 0.66
CA PRO A 4 28.61 -5.89 2.01
C PRO A 4 27.49 -5.22 2.82
N LEU A 5 27.10 -3.98 2.52
CA LEU A 5 26.13 -3.20 3.33
C LEU A 5 24.67 -3.46 2.93
N ALA A 6 24.40 -3.85 1.68
CA ALA A 6 23.06 -4.23 1.25
C ALA A 6 22.72 -5.67 1.69
N ASP A 7 23.70 -6.57 1.66
CA ASP A 7 23.60 -7.92 2.21
C ASP A 7 23.49 -7.88 3.74
N ASP A 8 24.19 -6.96 4.42
CA ASP A 8 24.08 -6.75 5.87
C ASP A 8 22.73 -6.14 6.27
N PHE A 9 22.12 -5.28 5.44
CA PHE A 9 20.74 -4.81 5.67
C PHE A 9 19.72 -5.93 5.44
N CYS A 10 19.90 -6.76 4.41
CA CYS A 10 19.01 -7.90 4.15
C CYS A 10 19.17 -9.00 5.21
N GLN A 11 20.40 -9.29 5.68
CA GLN A 11 20.67 -10.17 6.82
C GLN A 11 20.22 -9.58 8.15
N THR A 12 20.26 -8.25 8.32
CA THR A 12 19.73 -7.59 9.51
C THR A 12 18.20 -7.64 9.54
N VAL A 13 17.54 -7.42 8.40
CA VAL A 13 16.06 -7.53 8.31
C VAL A 13 15.61 -9.00 8.37
N ALA A 14 16.35 -9.93 7.77
CA ALA A 14 16.07 -11.37 7.84
C ALA A 14 16.33 -11.92 9.26
N SER A 15 17.44 -11.57 9.91
CA SER A 15 17.72 -11.97 11.30
C SER A 15 16.80 -11.29 12.30
N PHE A 16 16.33 -10.07 12.04
CA PHE A 16 15.30 -9.41 12.84
C PHE A 16 13.91 -10.06 12.66
N SER A 17 13.56 -10.47 11.43
CA SER A 17 12.37 -11.28 11.12
C SER A 17 12.44 -12.67 11.76
N GLU A 18 13.59 -13.34 11.70
CA GLU A 18 13.77 -14.69 12.23
C GLU A 18 13.81 -14.69 13.77
N ASN A 19 14.52 -13.75 14.42
CA ASN A 19 14.48 -13.59 15.89
C ASN A 19 13.09 -13.17 16.41
N THR A 20 12.32 -12.40 15.64
CA THR A 20 10.93 -12.08 16.03
C THR A 20 10.01 -13.29 15.86
N THR A 21 10.28 -14.18 14.92
CA THR A 21 9.50 -15.41 14.71
C THR A 21 9.79 -16.47 15.79
N THR A 22 11.07 -16.75 16.10
CA THR A 22 11.44 -17.78 17.10
C THR A 22 11.14 -17.33 18.54
N LYS A 23 11.21 -16.03 18.83
CA LYS A 23 10.85 -15.47 20.15
C LYS A 23 9.32 -15.35 20.32
N LYS A 24 8.57 -15.14 19.21
CA LYS A 24 7.11 -15.31 19.20
C LYS A 24 6.73 -16.74 19.52
N GLU A 25 7.31 -17.74 18.86
CA GLU A 25 6.87 -19.14 19.01
C GLU A 25 7.07 -19.69 20.44
N LYS A 26 8.19 -19.41 21.11
CA LYS A 26 8.42 -19.85 22.50
C LYS A 26 7.48 -19.17 23.50
N ASN A 27 7.19 -17.89 23.32
CA ASN A 27 6.25 -17.15 24.17
C ASN A 27 4.79 -17.55 23.85
N GLN A 28 4.52 -17.93 22.60
CA GLN A 28 3.20 -18.33 22.11
C GLN A 28 2.82 -19.76 22.52
N SER A 29 3.78 -20.68 22.64
CA SER A 29 3.50 -22.02 23.19
C SER A 29 3.11 -21.99 24.68
N GLU A 30 3.63 -21.03 25.45
CA GLU A 30 3.30 -20.89 26.89
C GLU A 30 1.99 -20.12 27.11
N ILE A 31 1.67 -19.15 26.24
CA ILE A 31 0.43 -18.36 26.30
C ILE A 31 -0.80 -19.14 25.79
N ILE A 32 -0.64 -20.01 24.79
CA ILE A 32 -1.76 -20.81 24.24
C ILE A 32 -2.29 -21.84 25.26
N TYR A 33 -1.46 -22.33 26.18
CA TYR A 33 -1.91 -23.31 27.18
C TYR A 33 -2.75 -22.68 28.31
N ASN A 34 -2.59 -21.38 28.59
CA ASN A 34 -3.18 -20.73 29.76
C ASN A 34 -4.41 -19.84 29.46
N ASN A 35 -4.72 -19.59 28.18
CA ASN A 35 -5.77 -18.65 27.79
C ASN A 35 -6.88 -19.29 26.95
N LYS A 36 -7.58 -20.26 27.53
CA LYS A 36 -8.88 -20.72 27.03
C LYS A 36 -10.01 -19.76 27.49
N ARG A 37 -9.76 -18.45 27.44
CA ARG A 37 -10.80 -17.42 27.59
C ARG A 37 -11.16 -16.92 26.21
N GLU A 38 -12.44 -16.77 25.94
CA GLU A 38 -12.92 -16.28 24.65
C GLU A 38 -12.27 -14.93 24.34
N MET A 39 -11.38 -14.91 23.34
CA MET A 39 -10.75 -13.66 22.90
C MET A 39 -11.83 -12.74 22.34
N PRO A 40 -11.91 -11.47 22.79
CA PRO A 40 -12.87 -10.52 22.25
C PRO A 40 -12.71 -10.38 20.74
N LEU A 41 -13.84 -10.21 20.04
CA LEU A 41 -13.90 -10.15 18.57
C LEU A 41 -12.90 -9.14 17.97
N LEU A 42 -12.64 -8.04 18.69
CA LEU A 42 -11.72 -6.96 18.34
C LEU A 42 -10.25 -7.41 18.31
N GLU A 43 -9.84 -8.25 19.25
CA GLU A 43 -8.49 -8.83 19.31
C GLU A 43 -8.30 -9.85 18.17
N LYS A 44 -9.35 -10.63 17.87
CA LYS A 44 -9.33 -11.62 16.78
C LYS A 44 -9.34 -10.98 15.38
N LEU A 45 -10.11 -9.91 15.17
CA LEU A 45 -10.26 -9.23 13.87
C LEU A 45 -9.13 -8.23 13.60
N PHE A 46 -8.79 -7.37 14.56
CA PHE A 46 -7.89 -6.23 14.35
C PHE A 46 -6.55 -6.37 15.06
N GLY A 47 -6.33 -7.44 15.83
CA GLY A 47 -5.13 -7.56 16.66
C GLY A 47 -5.07 -6.54 17.80
N PHE A 48 -6.24 -6.02 18.20
CA PHE A 48 -6.36 -5.02 19.26
C PHE A 48 -5.98 -5.64 20.61
N ASP A 49 -4.88 -5.16 21.21
CA ASP A 49 -4.47 -5.53 22.56
C ASP A 49 -4.94 -4.47 23.57
N ALA A 50 -5.94 -4.82 24.38
CA ALA A 50 -6.51 -3.93 25.39
C ALA A 50 -5.52 -3.55 26.52
N ARG A 51 -4.33 -4.18 26.59
CA ARG A 51 -3.26 -3.83 27.53
C ARG A 51 -2.40 -2.68 27.04
N THR A 52 -2.27 -2.50 25.73
CA THR A 52 -1.39 -1.50 25.11
C THR A 52 -2.13 -0.47 24.27
N MET A 53 -3.35 -0.78 23.80
CA MET A 53 -4.16 0.08 22.93
C MET A 53 -5.42 0.57 23.64
N THR A 54 -5.76 1.83 23.41
CA THR A 54 -6.99 2.45 23.93
C THR A 54 -7.91 2.82 22.77
N VAL A 55 -9.20 2.50 22.88
CA VAL A 55 -10.21 2.79 21.83
C VAL A 55 -10.21 4.26 21.40
N ARG A 56 -9.99 5.20 22.34
CA ARG A 56 -9.85 6.63 22.04
C ARG A 56 -8.65 6.92 21.14
N THR A 57 -7.49 6.33 21.43
CA THR A 57 -6.26 6.50 20.64
C THR A 57 -6.44 5.94 19.23
N GLU A 58 -7.04 4.77 19.11
CA GLU A 58 -7.32 4.14 17.80
C GLU A 58 -8.30 4.97 16.96
N LEU A 59 -9.34 5.53 17.59
CA LEU A 59 -10.31 6.36 16.90
C LEU A 59 -9.70 7.69 16.43
N VAL A 60 -8.86 8.31 17.27
CA VAL A 60 -8.13 9.53 16.88
C VAL A 60 -7.12 9.23 15.77
N ALA A 61 -6.35 8.13 15.88
CA ALA A 61 -5.41 7.72 14.84
C ALA A 61 -6.11 7.47 13.49
N GLY A 62 -7.22 6.73 13.51
CA GLY A 62 -8.04 6.49 12.32
C GLY A 62 -8.61 7.77 11.72
N LEU A 63 -9.11 8.69 12.56
CA LEU A 63 -9.60 9.99 12.10
C LEU A 63 -8.48 10.84 11.48
N THR A 64 -7.31 10.88 12.10
CA THR A 64 -6.14 11.59 11.55
C THR A 64 -5.75 11.02 10.19
N THR A 65 -5.64 9.69 10.06
CA THR A 65 -5.34 9.04 8.78
C THR A 65 -6.41 9.33 7.73
N PHE A 66 -7.69 9.29 8.10
CA PHE A 66 -8.79 9.64 7.21
C PHE A 66 -8.68 11.09 6.70
N MET A 67 -8.43 12.05 7.61
CA MET A 67 -8.29 13.45 7.25
C MET A 67 -7.08 13.70 6.35
N THR A 68 -5.95 13.03 6.59
CA THR A 68 -4.75 13.12 5.74
C THR A 68 -5.01 12.59 4.33
N MET A 69 -5.83 11.56 4.15
CA MET A 69 -6.12 10.98 2.84
C MET A 69 -7.33 11.57 2.13
N CYS A 70 -8.21 12.29 2.84
CA CYS A 70 -9.48 12.77 2.27
C CYS A 70 -9.29 13.70 1.07
N TYR A 71 -8.14 14.39 0.97
CA TYR A 71 -7.83 15.27 -0.16
C TYR A 71 -7.95 14.54 -1.51
N ILE A 72 -7.64 13.22 -1.52
CA ILE A 72 -7.70 12.38 -2.72
C ILE A 72 -9.13 12.32 -3.29
N LEU A 73 -10.15 12.41 -2.43
CA LEU A 73 -11.55 12.42 -2.85
C LEU A 73 -11.90 13.67 -3.67
N ALA A 74 -11.20 14.78 -3.45
CA ALA A 74 -11.37 16.00 -4.26
C ALA A 74 -10.44 16.00 -5.48
N VAL A 75 -9.17 15.62 -5.29
CA VAL A 75 -8.15 15.76 -6.35
C VAL A 75 -8.29 14.68 -7.43
N ASN A 76 -8.60 13.44 -7.07
CA ASN A 76 -8.70 12.37 -8.07
C ASN A 76 -9.82 12.61 -9.10
N PRO A 77 -11.06 12.97 -8.69
CA PRO A 77 -12.10 13.34 -9.66
C PRO A 77 -11.75 14.60 -10.45
N ALA A 78 -11.03 15.56 -9.86
CA ALA A 78 -10.61 16.76 -10.59
C ALA A 78 -9.66 16.40 -11.74
N ILE A 79 -8.68 15.52 -11.54
CA ILE A 79 -7.75 15.06 -12.57
C ILE A 79 -8.47 14.21 -13.63
N LEU A 80 -9.19 13.17 -13.21
CA LEU A 80 -9.79 12.21 -14.13
C LEU A 80 -11.00 12.77 -14.90
N SER A 81 -11.69 13.77 -14.36
CA SER A 81 -12.77 14.45 -15.10
C SER A 81 -12.27 15.15 -16.37
N THR A 82 -10.98 15.49 -16.46
CA THR A 82 -10.38 16.08 -17.67
C THR A 82 -10.38 15.13 -18.86
N THR A 83 -10.54 13.81 -18.64
CA THR A 83 -10.62 12.81 -19.72
C THR A 83 -12.05 12.59 -20.22
N GLY A 84 -13.03 13.36 -19.72
CA GLY A 84 -14.45 13.23 -20.06
C GLY A 84 -15.24 12.24 -19.20
N MET A 85 -14.69 11.80 -18.06
CA MET A 85 -15.38 10.95 -17.09
C MET A 85 -16.25 11.77 -16.12
N ASP A 86 -17.37 11.21 -15.67
CA ASP A 86 -18.25 11.90 -14.72
C ASP A 86 -17.59 12.06 -13.34
N ARG A 87 -17.62 13.29 -12.82
CA ARG A 87 -16.95 13.65 -11.57
C ARG A 87 -17.61 13.01 -10.35
N GLY A 88 -18.94 12.87 -10.34
CA GLY A 88 -19.68 12.26 -9.24
C GLY A 88 -19.45 10.74 -9.16
N ALA A 89 -19.44 10.07 -10.30
CA ALA A 89 -19.10 8.66 -10.43
C ALA A 89 -17.65 8.40 -10.00
N LEU A 90 -16.71 9.27 -10.38
CA LEU A 90 -15.31 9.16 -9.96
C LEU A 90 -15.12 9.34 -8.45
N PHE A 91 -15.84 10.28 -7.84
CA PHE A 91 -15.82 10.50 -6.39
C PHE A 91 -16.28 9.24 -5.65
N THR A 92 -17.46 8.72 -6.01
CA THR A 92 -18.06 7.56 -5.36
C THR A 92 -17.24 6.30 -5.59
N ALA A 93 -16.76 6.07 -6.82
CA ALA A 93 -15.87 4.96 -7.14
C ALA A 93 -14.56 5.00 -6.34
N THR A 94 -13.94 6.18 -6.20
CA THR A 94 -12.70 6.34 -5.43
C THR A 94 -12.92 6.07 -3.94
N ALA A 95 -13.98 6.65 -3.37
CA ALA A 95 -14.31 6.46 -1.96
C ALA A 95 -14.61 4.99 -1.66
N LEU A 96 -15.44 4.34 -2.48
CA LEU A 96 -15.82 2.94 -2.31
C LEU A 96 -14.64 1.99 -2.51
N ALA A 97 -13.84 2.19 -3.57
CA ALA A 97 -12.68 1.35 -3.83
C ALA A 97 -11.62 1.46 -2.73
N SER A 98 -11.34 2.67 -2.24
CA SER A 98 -10.36 2.91 -1.16
C SER A 98 -10.86 2.32 0.16
N ALA A 99 -12.16 2.46 0.46
CA ALA A 99 -12.77 1.86 1.65
C ALA A 99 -12.67 0.32 1.61
N ILE A 100 -13.05 -0.30 0.49
CA ILE A 100 -12.97 -1.76 0.32
C ILE A 100 -11.52 -2.23 0.41
N ALA A 101 -10.58 -1.58 -0.28
CA ALA A 101 -9.16 -1.95 -0.26
C ALA A 101 -8.56 -1.84 1.15
N THR A 102 -8.89 -0.77 1.89
CA THR A 102 -8.42 -0.57 3.26
C THR A 102 -9.03 -1.60 4.23
N ILE A 103 -10.32 -1.90 4.11
CA ILE A 103 -10.98 -2.94 4.91
C ILE A 103 -10.37 -4.32 4.63
N LEU A 104 -10.11 -4.63 3.36
CA LEU A 104 -9.54 -5.91 2.95
C LEU A 104 -8.13 -6.09 3.53
N LEU A 105 -7.29 -5.05 3.53
CA LEU A 105 -6.00 -5.06 4.21
C LEU A 105 -6.12 -5.18 5.73
N ALA A 106 -7.05 -4.44 6.34
CA ALA A 106 -7.26 -4.45 7.78
C ALA A 106 -7.64 -5.85 8.30
N VAL A 107 -8.50 -6.57 7.58
CA VAL A 107 -8.99 -7.91 7.99
C VAL A 107 -8.04 -9.04 7.58
N MET A 108 -7.47 -8.98 6.36
CA MET A 108 -6.64 -10.08 5.85
C MET A 108 -5.19 -10.00 6.30
N ALA A 109 -4.60 -8.80 6.25
CA ALA A 109 -3.18 -8.61 6.55
C ALA A 109 -2.93 -8.15 8.00
N LYS A 110 -3.95 -7.61 8.68
CA LYS A 110 -3.84 -7.02 10.03
C LYS A 110 -2.70 -6.00 10.12
N LEU A 111 -2.53 -5.24 9.05
CA LEU A 111 -1.51 -4.19 8.95
C LEU A 111 -2.20 -2.82 8.97
N PRO A 112 -1.65 -1.83 9.70
CA PRO A 112 -2.20 -0.48 9.77
C PRO A 112 -1.85 0.35 8.51
N PHE A 113 -2.21 -0.16 7.33
CA PHE A 113 -1.98 0.52 6.06
C PHE A 113 -3.31 0.93 5.42
N ALA A 114 -3.48 2.24 5.21
CA ALA A 114 -4.58 2.77 4.43
C ALA A 114 -4.21 2.79 2.93
N GLN A 115 -5.11 2.27 2.10
CA GLN A 115 -4.93 2.18 0.64
C GLN A 115 -5.79 3.23 -0.05
N ALA A 116 -5.15 3.99 -0.94
CA ALA A 116 -5.79 5.03 -1.72
C ALA A 116 -5.16 5.05 -3.13
N PRO A 117 -5.83 5.61 -4.15
CA PRO A 117 -5.31 5.61 -5.50
C PRO A 117 -3.98 6.38 -5.61
N SER A 118 -3.08 5.85 -6.44
CA SER A 118 -1.78 6.48 -6.71
C SER A 118 -1.94 7.73 -7.57
N MET A 119 -1.59 8.88 -7.00
CA MET A 119 -1.73 10.17 -7.67
C MET A 119 -0.84 10.28 -8.93
N GLY A 120 0.33 9.65 -8.93
CA GLY A 120 1.25 9.68 -10.08
C GLY A 120 0.72 8.90 -11.29
N LEU A 121 0.17 7.71 -11.06
CA LEU A 121 -0.41 6.89 -12.13
C LEU A 121 -1.69 7.53 -12.70
N ASN A 122 -2.49 8.19 -11.87
CA ASN A 122 -3.68 8.90 -12.31
C ASN A 122 -3.32 10.12 -13.18
N ALA A 123 -2.23 10.83 -12.86
CA ALA A 123 -1.71 11.90 -13.68
C ALA A 123 -1.18 11.38 -15.03
N PHE A 124 -0.43 10.27 -15.03
CA PHE A 124 0.02 9.61 -16.27
C PHE A 124 -1.16 9.18 -17.14
N PHE A 125 -2.20 8.58 -16.55
CA PHE A 125 -3.41 8.20 -17.26
C PHE A 125 -4.09 9.40 -17.93
N ALA A 126 -4.34 10.47 -17.18
CA ALA A 126 -5.10 11.61 -17.68
C ALA A 126 -4.30 12.45 -18.69
N PHE A 127 -3.07 12.82 -18.34
CA PHE A 127 -2.29 13.76 -19.13
C PHE A 127 -1.47 13.08 -20.24
N THR A 128 -0.93 11.89 -19.98
CA THR A 128 -0.11 11.20 -20.99
C THR A 128 -0.98 10.33 -21.91
N LEU A 129 -1.74 9.38 -21.38
CA LEU A 129 -2.50 8.45 -22.23
C LEU A 129 -3.68 9.15 -22.93
N CYS A 130 -4.46 9.93 -22.18
CA CYS A 130 -5.68 10.52 -22.73
C CYS A 130 -5.40 11.84 -23.48
N GLN A 131 -4.65 12.77 -22.90
CA GLN A 131 -4.38 14.07 -23.56
C GLN A 131 -3.23 14.02 -24.56
N ALA A 132 -2.04 13.54 -24.18
CA ALA A 132 -0.88 13.58 -25.07
C ALA A 132 -0.95 12.54 -26.20
N MET A 133 -1.41 11.32 -25.91
CA MET A 133 -1.53 10.24 -26.90
C MET A 133 -2.92 10.16 -27.57
N GLY A 134 -3.91 10.89 -27.04
CA GLY A 134 -5.26 10.98 -27.62
C GLY A 134 -6.11 9.72 -27.46
N TYR A 135 -5.76 8.79 -26.55
CA TYR A 135 -6.60 7.62 -26.30
C TYR A 135 -7.88 8.02 -25.56
N SER A 136 -8.99 7.36 -25.89
CA SER A 136 -10.20 7.49 -25.08
C SER A 136 -9.99 6.88 -23.69
N TRP A 137 -10.65 7.44 -22.67
CA TRP A 137 -10.56 6.92 -21.29
C TRP A 137 -10.91 5.43 -21.18
N ARG A 138 -11.79 4.92 -22.06
CA ARG A 138 -12.16 3.50 -22.15
C ARG A 138 -10.99 2.63 -22.64
N GLN A 139 -10.28 3.10 -23.66
CA GLN A 139 -9.08 2.42 -24.17
C GLN A 139 -7.95 2.45 -23.15
N ALA A 140 -7.74 3.59 -22.49
CA ALA A 140 -6.73 3.73 -21.46
C ALA A 140 -6.99 2.79 -20.26
N LEU A 141 -8.25 2.63 -19.84
CA LEU A 141 -8.62 1.66 -18.79
C LEU A 141 -8.38 0.21 -19.24
N ALA A 142 -8.63 -0.12 -20.51
CA ALA A 142 -8.32 -1.44 -21.05
C ALA A 142 -6.82 -1.73 -21.05
N ILE A 143 -6.00 -0.74 -21.39
CA ILE A 143 -4.53 -0.84 -21.31
C ILE A 143 -4.08 -1.06 -19.86
N MET A 144 -4.64 -0.31 -18.90
CA MET A 144 -4.32 -0.49 -17.48
C MET A 144 -4.74 -1.86 -16.93
N LEU A 145 -5.87 -2.40 -17.38
CA LEU A 145 -6.30 -3.75 -17.01
C LEU A 145 -5.33 -4.81 -17.54
N ILE A 146 -4.89 -4.68 -18.80
CA ILE A 146 -3.91 -5.59 -19.40
C ILE A 146 -2.56 -5.45 -18.70
N GLU A 147 -2.13 -4.23 -18.38
CA GLU A 147 -0.89 -3.97 -17.62
C GLU A 147 -0.92 -4.67 -16.26
N GLY A 148 -2.03 -4.54 -15.50
CA GLY A 148 -2.17 -5.22 -14.21
C GLY A 148 -2.16 -6.75 -14.33
N LEU A 149 -2.76 -7.30 -15.40
CA LEU A 149 -2.72 -8.74 -15.66
C LEU A 149 -1.30 -9.21 -16.01
N VAL A 150 -0.59 -8.46 -16.87
CA VAL A 150 0.81 -8.74 -17.21
C VAL A 150 1.71 -8.64 -15.98
N PHE A 151 1.53 -7.61 -15.15
CA PHE A 151 2.28 -7.43 -13.91
C PHE A 151 2.04 -8.58 -12.93
N THR A 152 0.79 -9.04 -12.82
CA THR A 152 0.43 -10.20 -11.99
C THR A 152 1.14 -11.47 -12.49
N LEU A 153 1.13 -11.73 -13.80
CA LEU A 153 1.83 -12.87 -14.41
C LEU A 153 3.34 -12.83 -14.17
N ILE A 154 3.97 -11.67 -14.37
CA ILE A 154 5.41 -11.46 -14.13
C ILE A 154 5.76 -11.69 -12.65
N THR A 155 4.88 -11.26 -11.73
CA THR A 155 5.04 -11.46 -10.30
C THR A 155 5.00 -12.94 -9.92
N PHE A 156 4.07 -13.72 -10.50
CA PHE A 156 4.01 -15.18 -10.28
C PHE A 156 5.23 -15.93 -10.83
N LEU A 157 5.86 -15.42 -11.89
CA LEU A 157 7.04 -16.02 -12.49
C LEU A 157 8.36 -15.65 -11.77
N ASN A 158 8.31 -14.93 -10.65
CA ASN A 158 9.48 -14.42 -9.89
C ASN A 158 10.48 -13.62 -10.76
N VAL A 159 10.04 -13.11 -11.91
CA VAL A 159 10.88 -12.31 -12.80
C VAL A 159 11.17 -10.94 -12.18
N ARG A 160 10.29 -10.48 -11.27
CA ARG A 160 10.44 -9.22 -10.52
C ARG A 160 11.81 -9.09 -9.86
N ASP A 161 12.30 -10.13 -9.20
CA ASP A 161 13.55 -10.04 -8.45
C ASP A 161 14.76 -9.91 -9.40
N ARG A 162 14.71 -10.59 -10.56
CA ARG A 162 15.71 -10.42 -11.64
C ARG A 162 15.69 -9.04 -12.26
N ILE A 163 14.50 -8.44 -12.43
CA ILE A 163 14.36 -7.06 -12.92
C ILE A 163 14.98 -6.10 -11.92
N LEU A 164 14.70 -6.28 -10.62
CA LEU A 164 15.27 -5.44 -9.58
C LEU A 164 16.79 -5.53 -9.64
N ASP A 165 17.38 -6.72 -9.68
CA ASP A 165 18.83 -6.95 -9.73
C ASP A 165 19.51 -6.32 -10.95
N ALA A 166 18.80 -6.20 -12.07
CA ALA A 166 19.29 -5.48 -13.24
C ALA A 166 19.36 -3.95 -13.04
N ILE A 167 18.59 -3.38 -12.11
CA ILE A 167 18.60 -1.95 -11.81
C ILE A 167 19.77 -1.65 -10.86
N PRO A 168 20.76 -0.84 -11.28
CA PRO A 168 21.89 -0.49 -10.42
C PRO A 168 21.41 0.29 -9.19
N THR A 169 22.05 0.03 -8.04
CA THR A 169 21.67 0.60 -6.74
C THR A 169 21.58 2.12 -6.74
N ASN A 170 22.43 2.80 -7.51
CA ASN A 170 22.37 4.26 -7.68
C ASN A 170 21.04 4.75 -8.26
N LEU A 171 20.46 4.04 -9.24
CA LEU A 171 19.14 4.37 -9.78
C LEU A 171 18.03 4.06 -8.76
N ARG A 172 18.16 2.98 -8.00
CA ARG A 172 17.19 2.65 -6.94
C ARG A 172 17.11 3.78 -5.90
N TYR A 173 18.26 4.30 -5.46
CA TYR A 173 18.31 5.44 -4.53
C TYR A 173 17.78 6.73 -5.16
N ALA A 174 18.08 7.00 -6.43
CA ALA A 174 17.59 8.18 -7.13
C ALA A 174 16.06 8.21 -7.22
N VAL A 175 15.41 7.05 -7.48
CA VAL A 175 13.94 6.95 -7.51
C VAL A 175 13.33 7.30 -6.16
N SER A 176 13.84 6.72 -5.06
CA SER A 176 13.36 7.02 -3.71
C SER A 176 13.58 8.48 -3.33
N ALA A 177 14.75 9.04 -3.64
CA ALA A 177 15.07 10.45 -3.40
C ALA A 177 14.17 11.40 -4.20
N GLY A 178 13.86 11.06 -5.46
CA GLY A 178 12.96 11.83 -6.30
C GLY A 178 11.53 11.88 -5.77
N ILE A 179 10.98 10.75 -5.32
CA ILE A 179 9.64 10.69 -4.71
C ILE A 179 9.62 11.52 -3.42
N GLY A 180 10.65 11.40 -2.58
CA GLY A 180 10.75 12.18 -1.32
C GLY A 180 10.87 13.68 -1.57
N MET A 181 11.70 14.11 -2.52
CA MET A 181 11.84 15.51 -2.90
C MET A 181 10.55 16.09 -3.48
N PHE A 182 9.80 15.32 -4.28
CA PHE A 182 8.52 15.74 -4.81
C PHE A 182 7.49 16.01 -3.71
N ILE A 183 7.43 15.12 -2.70
CA ILE A 183 6.53 15.32 -1.56
C ILE A 183 6.99 16.50 -0.70
N ALA A 184 8.29 16.67 -0.48
CA ALA A 184 8.82 17.79 0.33
C ALA A 184 8.66 19.16 -0.33
N PHE A 185 8.54 19.20 -1.66
CA PHE A 185 8.31 20.42 -2.42
C PHE A 185 6.86 20.91 -2.33
N ILE A 186 5.90 20.00 -2.11
CA ILE A 186 4.47 20.30 -1.92
C ILE A 186 4.18 20.56 -0.44
#